data_AF-A0A3P7JWT8-F1
#
_entry.id   AF-A0A3P7JWT8-F1
#
_cell.length_a   1.000
_cell.length_b   1.000
_cell.length_c   1.000
_cell.angle_alpha   90.00
_cell.angle_beta   90.00
_cell.angle_gamma   90.00
#
_symmetry.space_group_name_H-M   'P 1'
#
loop_
_entity.id
_entity.type
_entity.pdbx_description
1 polymer ?
#
loop_
_entity_poly.entity_id
_entity_poly.type
_entity_poly.pdbx_seq_one_letter_code
_entity_poly.pdbx_strand_id
1 'polypeptide(L)'
;MRPPDEILPKFHRFSFDDEGRPKDSRFFTLRPAFYGLLSVSTHVRVTYVTNTSGSQWLPKEKLEKKLGEKITEEMYTQLLMAFDYLVSLPSSSVEEKFIMQYREPLAASTKSRLFGPDIPEVTVDPATQRRQATVR
;
A
#
# COMPACT_ATOMS: atom_id res chain seq x y z
N MET A 1 7.29 -1.34 30.55
CA MET A 1 5.83 -1.27 30.33
C MET A 1 5.61 -0.70 28.95
N ARG A 2 4.76 -1.31 28.10
CA ARG A 2 4.42 -0.72 26.79
C ARG A 2 3.46 0.46 26.98
N PRO A 3 3.52 1.51 26.14
CA PRO A 3 2.64 2.65 26.25
C PRO A 3 1.16 2.26 26.00
N PRO A 4 0.19 2.97 26.61
CA PRO A 4 -1.24 2.66 26.46
C PRO A 4 -1.71 2.61 25.00
N ASP A 5 -1.13 3.44 24.13
CA ASP A 5 -1.48 3.51 22.70
C ASP A 5 -1.15 2.24 21.90
N GLU A 6 -0.22 1.40 22.40
CA GLU A 6 0.12 0.12 21.79
C GLU A 6 -0.75 -1.04 22.31
N ILE A 7 -1.37 -0.86 23.47
CA ILE A 7 -2.12 -1.91 24.17
C ILE A 7 -3.63 -1.72 23.94
N LEU A 8 -4.09 -0.47 23.92
CA LEU A 8 -5.50 -0.14 23.78
C LEU A 8 -5.93 -0.18 22.31
N PRO A 9 -7.11 -0.75 22.00
CA PRO A 9 -7.66 -0.66 20.67
C PRO A 9 -7.97 0.81 20.33
N LYS A 10 -7.69 1.20 19.09
CA LYS A 10 -8.07 2.53 18.60
C LYS A 10 -9.58 2.54 18.32
N PHE A 11 -10.32 3.27 19.14
CA PHE A 11 -11.75 3.47 18.93
C PHE A 11 -11.97 4.52 17.84
N HIS A 12 -12.83 4.19 16.88
CA HIS A 12 -13.30 5.18 15.91
C HIS A 12 -14.18 6.19 16.65
N ARG A 13 -13.79 7.47 16.62
CA ARG A 13 -14.52 8.53 17.31
C ARG A 13 -15.41 9.25 16.32
N PHE A 14 -16.71 9.13 16.52
CA PHE A 14 -17.67 9.94 15.79
C PHE A 14 -17.61 11.39 16.28
N SER A 15 -17.72 12.32 15.33
CA SER A 15 -17.76 13.74 15.62
C SER A 15 -19.07 14.33 15.10
N PHE A 16 -19.73 15.04 15.99
CA PHE A 16 -20.99 15.73 15.73
C PHE A 16 -20.78 17.22 15.97
N ASP A 17 -21.60 18.05 15.36
CA ASP A 17 -21.72 19.46 15.73
C ASP A 17 -22.66 19.63 16.94
N ASP A 18 -22.86 20.89 17.36
CA ASP A 18 -23.67 21.24 18.53
C ASP A 18 -25.15 20.89 18.35
N GLU A 19 -25.61 20.67 17.11
CA GLU A 19 -26.98 20.25 16.76
C GLU A 19 -27.11 18.72 16.66
N GLY A 20 -26.02 17.97 16.84
CA GLY A 20 -26.00 16.51 16.75
C GLY A 20 -25.93 15.97 15.32
N ARG A 21 -25.63 16.80 14.32
CA ARG A 21 -25.39 16.37 12.94
C ARG A 21 -23.99 15.77 12.82
N PRO A 22 -23.85 14.61 12.16
CA PRO A 22 -22.53 14.05 11.90
C PRO A 22 -21.69 14.97 11.02
N LYS A 23 -20.43 15.18 11.38
CA LYS A 23 -19.50 16.01 10.58
C LYS A 23 -19.10 15.35 9.25
N ASP A 24 -19.10 14.03 9.19
CA ASP A 24 -18.77 13.28 7.98
C ASP A 24 -20.02 13.09 7.11
N SER A 25 -19.93 13.49 5.84
CA SER A 25 -21.03 13.34 4.87
C SER A 25 -21.38 11.86 4.62
N ARG A 26 -20.44 10.94 4.82
CA ARG A 26 -20.62 9.50 4.60
C ARG A 26 -20.95 8.74 5.89
N PHE A 27 -21.24 9.44 6.99
CA PHE A 27 -21.56 8.84 8.28
C PHE A 27 -22.65 7.75 8.18
N PHE A 28 -23.72 8.03 7.43
CA PHE A 28 -24.86 7.12 7.30
C PHE A 28 -24.62 5.89 6.42
N THR A 29 -23.44 5.79 5.78
CA THR A 29 -23.04 4.58 5.05
C THR A 29 -22.54 3.47 5.98
N LEU A 30 -22.40 3.76 7.28
CA LEU A 30 -21.80 2.91 8.32
C LEU A 30 -20.32 2.57 8.10
N ARG A 31 -19.76 2.90 6.93
CA ARG A 31 -18.38 2.65 6.51
C ARG A 31 -17.82 3.86 5.75
N PRO A 32 -17.74 5.03 6.41
CA PRO A 32 -17.36 6.28 5.77
C PRO A 32 -15.96 6.21 5.12
N ALA A 33 -15.00 5.48 5.70
CA ALA A 33 -13.65 5.39 5.15
C ALA A 33 -13.63 4.56 3.86
N PHE A 34 -14.32 3.42 3.82
CA PHE A 34 -14.45 2.60 2.62
C PHE A 34 -15.12 3.38 1.47
N TYR A 35 -16.30 3.95 1.70
CA TYR A 35 -17.02 4.68 0.65
C TYR A 35 -16.35 6.01 0.29
N GLY A 36 -15.58 6.59 1.22
CA GLY A 36 -14.68 7.69 0.93
C GLY A 36 -13.62 7.30 -0.09
N LEU A 37 -12.95 6.18 0.14
CA LEU A 37 -11.92 5.65 -0.75
C LEU A 37 -12.47 5.32 -2.15
N LEU A 38 -13.63 4.65 -2.20
CA LEU A 38 -14.30 4.32 -3.46
C LEU A 38 -14.77 5.57 -4.23
N SER A 39 -15.18 6.62 -3.51
CA SER A 39 -15.58 7.89 -4.12
C SER A 39 -14.39 8.61 -4.75
N VAL A 40 -13.21 8.57 -4.13
CA VAL A 40 -11.99 9.22 -4.69
C VAL A 40 -11.55 8.50 -5.95
N SER A 41 -11.60 7.16 -5.98
CA SER A 41 -11.14 6.39 -7.14
C SER A 41 -11.96 6.61 -8.42
N THR A 42 -13.19 7.13 -8.30
CA THR A 42 -14.12 7.34 -9.43
C THR A 42 -14.09 8.75 -10.03
N HIS A 43 -13.49 9.75 -9.34
CA HIS A 43 -13.60 11.17 -9.74
C HIS A 43 -12.36 11.71 -10.50
N VAL A 44 -11.38 10.88 -10.82
CA VAL A 44 -10.11 11.33 -11.42
C VAL A 44 -10.23 11.49 -12.95
N ARG A 45 -9.79 12.64 -13.48
CA ARG A 45 -9.83 13.02 -14.90
C ARG A 45 -8.43 13.38 -15.45
N VAL A 46 -7.87 12.48 -16.29
CA VAL A 46 -7.06 12.69 -17.52
C VAL A 46 -5.53 13.01 -17.50
N THR A 47 -4.77 12.25 -18.35
CA THR A 47 -3.55 12.53 -19.22
C THR A 47 -2.21 11.67 -19.22
N TYR A 48 -1.82 10.77 -18.30
CA TYR A 48 -0.63 9.84 -18.33
C TYR A 48 -0.68 8.52 -17.50
N VAL A 49 -0.24 7.36 -18.03
CA VAL A 49 -0.32 6.05 -17.33
C VAL A 49 0.86 5.79 -16.38
N THR A 50 0.61 5.39 -15.12
CA THR A 50 1.65 4.93 -14.17
C THR A 50 2.09 3.50 -14.44
N ASN A 51 3.40 3.27 -14.37
CA ASN A 51 3.93 1.91 -14.35
C ASN A 51 3.81 1.34 -12.93
N THR A 52 2.94 0.33 -12.76
CA THR A 52 2.76 -0.36 -11.47
C THR A 52 3.51 -1.70 -11.39
N SER A 53 4.37 -1.99 -12.38
CA SER A 53 5.11 -3.25 -12.45
C SER A 53 6.04 -3.42 -11.24
N GLY A 54 6.09 -4.62 -10.68
CA GLY A 54 6.89 -4.93 -9.47
C GLY A 54 6.21 -4.58 -8.14
N SER A 55 4.92 -4.21 -8.13
CA SER A 55 4.15 -3.95 -6.91
C SER A 55 2.75 -4.57 -6.99
N GLN A 56 2.22 -5.01 -5.85
CA GLN A 56 0.86 -5.56 -5.73
C GLN A 56 -0.02 -4.67 -4.84
N TRP A 57 -1.33 -4.76 -5.00
CA TRP A 57 -2.28 -4.10 -4.09
C TRP A 57 -2.17 -4.67 -2.68
N LEU A 58 -2.41 -3.84 -1.66
CA LEU A 58 -2.43 -4.28 -0.27
C LEU A 58 -3.47 -5.42 -0.09
N PRO A 59 -3.09 -6.54 0.57
CA PRO A 59 -4.05 -7.59 0.88
C PRO A 59 -5.14 -7.06 1.80
N LYS A 60 -6.32 -7.70 1.74
CA LYS A 60 -7.52 -7.34 2.50
C LYS A 60 -7.25 -7.01 3.97
N GLU A 61 -6.50 -7.86 4.68
CA GLU A 61 -6.19 -7.67 6.10
C GLU A 61 -5.42 -6.38 6.38
N LYS A 62 -4.43 -6.05 5.54
CA LYS A 62 -3.65 -4.81 5.68
C LYS A 62 -4.50 -3.60 5.34
N LEU A 63 -5.41 -3.73 4.37
CA LEU A 63 -6.34 -2.67 4.00
C LEU A 63 -7.37 -2.40 5.11
N GLU A 64 -7.95 -3.43 5.71
CA GLU A 64 -8.85 -3.32 6.87
C GLU A 64 -8.15 -2.61 8.03
N LYS A 65 -6.90 -3.00 8.32
CA LYS A 65 -6.09 -2.34 9.35
C LYS A 65 -5.82 -0.87 9.04
N LYS A 66 -5.58 -0.54 7.77
CA LYS A 66 -5.31 0.84 7.31
C LYS A 66 -6.58 1.71 7.38
N LEU A 67 -7.74 1.17 7.03
CA LEU A 67 -9.02 1.88 7.06
C LEU A 67 -9.66 1.90 8.45
N GLY A 68 -9.31 0.95 9.32
CA GLY A 68 -9.95 0.75 10.62
C GLY A 68 -11.38 0.22 10.51
N GLU A 69 -11.77 -0.30 9.34
CA GLU A 69 -13.11 -0.79 9.03
C GLU A 69 -13.04 -2.25 8.57
N LYS A 70 -14.08 -3.04 8.91
CA LYS A 70 -14.22 -4.41 8.40
C LYS A 70 -14.68 -4.36 6.94
N ILE A 71 -14.07 -5.17 6.08
CA ILE A 71 -14.34 -5.22 4.65
C ILE A 71 -14.79 -6.64 4.31
N THR A 72 -15.85 -6.80 3.51
CA THR A 72 -16.22 -8.13 2.99
C THR A 72 -15.37 -8.45 1.77
N GLU A 73 -15.30 -9.73 1.39
CA GLU A 73 -14.53 -10.12 0.19
C GLU A 73 -15.08 -9.45 -1.08
N GLU A 74 -16.41 -9.36 -1.21
CA GLU A 74 -17.10 -8.66 -2.30
C GLU A 74 -16.73 -7.16 -2.36
N MET A 75 -16.63 -6.49 -1.22
CA MET A 75 -16.24 -5.08 -1.18
C MET A 75 -14.77 -4.89 -1.55
N TYR A 76 -13.92 -5.84 -1.16
CA TYR A 76 -12.51 -5.83 -1.54
C TYR A 76 -12.34 -6.00 -3.04
N THR A 77 -13.09 -6.90 -3.69
CA THR A 77 -13.05 -7.05 -5.15
C THR A 77 -13.57 -5.80 -5.87
N GLN A 78 -14.65 -5.19 -5.38
CA GLN A 78 -15.14 -3.91 -5.89
C GLN A 78 -14.09 -2.80 -5.82
N LEU A 79 -13.37 -2.72 -4.70
CA LEU A 79 -12.30 -1.74 -4.52
C LEU A 79 -11.13 -2.01 -5.46
N LEU A 80 -10.72 -3.28 -5.61
CA LEU A 80 -9.67 -3.67 -6.55
C LEU A 80 -10.04 -3.29 -7.98
N MET A 81 -11.27 -3.56 -8.41
CA MET A 81 -11.75 -3.14 -9.73
C MET A 81 -11.68 -1.62 -9.91
N ALA A 82 -12.06 -0.85 -8.88
CA ALA A 82 -11.97 0.61 -8.93
C ALA A 82 -10.52 1.11 -8.97
N PHE A 83 -9.61 0.44 -8.27
CA PHE A 83 -8.19 0.75 -8.28
C PHE A 83 -7.49 0.37 -9.60
N ASP A 84 -7.82 -0.78 -10.18
CA ASP A 84 -7.34 -1.16 -11.51
C ASP A 84 -7.88 -0.21 -12.57
N TYR A 85 -9.16 0.18 -12.46
CA TYR A 85 -9.73 1.22 -13.30
C TYR A 85 -8.95 2.53 -13.15
N LEU A 86 -8.67 2.98 -11.93
CA LEU A 86 -7.91 4.20 -11.67
C LEU A 86 -6.49 4.16 -12.25
N VAL A 87 -5.80 3.01 -12.21
CA VAL A 87 -4.48 2.84 -12.83
C VAL A 87 -4.58 2.84 -14.36
N SER A 88 -5.64 2.24 -14.91
CA SER A 88 -5.90 2.19 -16.36
C SER A 88 -6.25 3.54 -16.97
N LEU A 89 -6.67 4.51 -16.15
CA LEU A 89 -6.97 5.86 -16.61
C LEU A 89 -5.70 6.56 -17.10
N PRO A 90 -5.79 7.35 -18.19
CA PRO A 90 -4.78 8.34 -18.48
C PRO A 90 -4.72 9.33 -17.29
N SER A 91 -3.57 9.45 -16.62
CA SER A 91 -3.13 10.31 -15.48
C SER A 91 -3.18 9.71 -14.10
N SER A 92 -3.02 8.40 -14.02
CA SER A 92 -2.63 7.80 -12.76
C SER A 92 -1.35 8.42 -12.17
N SER A 93 -0.49 9.10 -12.95
CA SER A 93 0.76 9.69 -12.42
C SER A 93 0.55 10.86 -11.48
N VAL A 94 -0.54 11.61 -11.62
CA VAL A 94 -0.90 12.69 -10.67
C VAL A 94 -1.25 12.08 -9.31
N GLU A 95 -1.92 10.94 -9.34
CA GLU A 95 -2.31 10.16 -8.16
C GLU A 95 -1.28 9.09 -7.79
N GLU A 96 -0.06 9.15 -8.33
CA GLU A 96 0.97 8.13 -8.08
C GLU A 96 1.23 7.97 -6.58
N LYS A 97 1.32 9.09 -5.85
CA LYS A 97 1.51 9.09 -4.40
C LYS A 97 0.36 8.39 -3.68
N PHE A 98 -0.87 8.60 -4.15
CA PHE A 98 -2.06 7.95 -3.61
C PHE A 98 -2.06 6.45 -3.94
N ILE A 99 -1.85 6.08 -5.20
CA ILE A 99 -1.78 4.69 -5.68
C ILE A 99 -0.72 3.91 -4.90
N MET A 100 0.50 4.44 -4.81
CA MET A 100 1.63 3.81 -4.14
C MET A 100 1.40 3.66 -2.64
N GLN A 101 0.57 4.50 -2.01
CA GLN A 101 0.19 4.34 -0.60
C GLN A 101 -0.61 3.04 -0.36
N TYR A 102 -1.28 2.51 -1.39
CA TYR A 102 -2.08 1.29 -1.34
C TYR A 102 -1.42 0.12 -2.07
N ARG A 103 -0.16 0.26 -2.47
CA ARG A 103 0.64 -0.82 -3.06
C ARG A 103 1.78 -1.22 -2.14
N GLU A 104 2.18 -2.48 -2.27
CA GLU A 104 3.38 -3.02 -1.64
C GLU A 104 4.32 -3.59 -2.71
N PRO A 105 5.64 -3.36 -2.60
CA PRO A 105 6.59 -3.92 -3.55
C PRO A 105 6.54 -5.44 -3.50
N LEU A 106 6.49 -6.08 -4.67
CA LEU A 106 6.55 -7.53 -4.80
C LEU A 106 7.96 -8.06 -4.47
N ALA A 107 8.96 -7.17 -4.39
CA ALA A 107 10.34 -7.48 -4.06
C ALA A 107 10.46 -8.05 -2.63
N ALA A 108 10.44 -9.38 -2.59
CA ALA A 108 10.80 -10.19 -1.46
C ALA A 108 12.21 -9.84 -0.96
N SER A 109 12.32 -9.14 0.17
CA SER A 109 13.39 -9.26 1.18
C SER A 109 14.88 -9.34 0.75
N THR A 110 15.26 -9.06 -0.50
CA THR A 110 16.63 -9.26 -0.96
C THR A 110 17.28 -7.91 -1.18
N LYS A 111 18.06 -7.49 -0.18
CA LYS A 111 18.90 -6.28 -0.26
C LYS A 111 19.95 -6.33 -1.39
N SER A 112 20.08 -7.42 -2.15
CA SER A 112 21.00 -7.52 -3.30
C SER A 112 20.68 -8.61 -4.35
N ARG A 113 19.54 -9.31 -4.27
CA ARG A 113 19.39 -10.61 -4.95
C ARG A 113 18.04 -10.73 -5.64
N LEU A 114 17.91 -10.06 -6.79
CA LEU A 114 16.71 -10.19 -7.62
C LEU A 114 16.71 -11.49 -8.42
N PHE A 115 17.86 -11.91 -8.98
CA PHE A 115 18.00 -13.19 -9.68
C PHE A 115 19.46 -13.69 -9.63
N GLY A 116 19.70 -14.97 -9.32
CA GLY A 116 21.01 -15.64 -9.43
C GLY A 116 21.64 -16.17 -8.12
N PRO A 117 22.67 -17.04 -8.21
CA PRO A 117 23.46 -17.51 -7.07
C PRO A 117 24.19 -16.35 -6.37
N ASP A 118 24.60 -16.54 -5.11
CA ASP A 118 25.31 -15.50 -4.36
C ASP A 118 26.61 -15.20 -5.08
N ILE A 119 26.83 -13.95 -5.45
CA ILE A 119 28.12 -13.51 -5.97
C ILE A 119 29.09 -13.52 -4.78
N PRO A 120 30.10 -14.42 -4.75
CA PRO A 120 31.07 -14.45 -3.66
C PRO A 120 31.88 -13.14 -3.62
N GLU A 121 32.25 -12.72 -2.42
CA GLU A 121 33.12 -11.55 -2.25
C GLU A 121 34.50 -11.81 -2.84
N VAL A 122 35.00 -10.84 -3.62
CA VAL A 122 36.31 -10.90 -4.24
C VAL A 122 37.34 -10.35 -3.27
N THR A 123 38.25 -11.21 -2.80
CA THR A 123 39.41 -10.81 -1.98
C THR A 123 40.67 -10.69 -2.85
N VAL A 124 41.56 -9.76 -2.52
CA VAL A 124 42.86 -9.62 -3.21
C VAL A 124 43.91 -10.30 -2.36
N ASP A 125 44.60 -11.28 -2.92
CA ASP A 125 45.70 -11.95 -2.23
C ASP A 125 46.90 -10.98 -2.09
N PRO A 126 47.39 -10.72 -0.87
CA PRO A 126 48.44 -9.72 -0.65
C PRO A 126 49.80 -10.12 -1.24
N ALA A 127 50.06 -11.42 -1.42
CA ALA A 127 51.33 -11.93 -1.93
C ALA A 127 51.40 -11.95 -3.48
N THR A 128 50.27 -12.19 -4.15
CA THR A 128 50.22 -12.35 -5.61
C THR A 128 49.51 -11.20 -6.34
N GLN A 129 48.88 -10.29 -5.58
CA GLN A 129 48.00 -9.22 -6.08
C GLN A 129 46.88 -9.70 -7.02
N ARG A 130 46.54 -11.00 -6.96
CA ARG A 130 45.47 -11.57 -7.76
C ARG A 130 44.16 -11.49 -7.01
N ARG A 131 43.09 -11.20 -7.76
CA ARG A 131 41.72 -11.25 -7.27
C ARG A 131 41.28 -12.71 -7.23
N GLN A 132 40.79 -13.17 -6.09
CA GLN A 132 40.24 -14.51 -5.91
C GLN A 132 38.84 -14.41 -5.31
N ALA A 133 37.97 -15.34 -5.68
CA ALA A 133 36.65 -15.48 -5.08
C ALA A 133 36.36 -16.97 -4.94
N THR A 134 35.99 -17.39 -3.74
CA THR A 134 35.74 -18.80 -3.43
C THR A 134 34.24 -19.04 -3.42
N VAL A 135 33.77 -19.85 -4.37
CA VAL A 135 32.38 -20.34 -4.40
C VAL A 135 32.32 -21.58 -3.52
N ARG A 136 31.34 -21.66 -2.61
CA ARG A 136 31.00 -22.89 -1.88
C ARG A 136 30.05 -23.76 -2.69
#